data_AF-A0A1V6H9Y9-F1
#
_entry.id   AF-A0A1V6H9Y9-F1
#
_cell.length_a   1.000
_cell.length_b   1.000
_cell.length_c   1.000
_cell.angle_alpha   90.00
_cell.angle_beta   90.00
_cell.angle_gamma   90.00
#
_symmetry.space_group_name_H-M   'P 1'
#
loop_
_entity.id
_entity.type
_entity.pdbx_description
1 polymer ?
#
loop_
_entity_poly.entity_id
_entity_poly.type
_entity_poly.pdbx_seq_one_letter_code
_entity_poly.pdbx_strand_id
1 'polypeptide(L)'
;METAIQWTFRFLIYSMTGMALETIFAVDGIERVSAVKIDRRVPKKYLEGFVSLYMIPLHGLGMLFLYEWGRGISKEWFWLVRFCWWAVVISIMEVLWGVFLKKVVGFYPWDYYAKSKFKVFKNGYTMWTLVPLWGLTGLVFEHWSDLLIHLSPHVSKYFLG
;
A
#
# COMPACT_ATOMS: atom_id res chain seq x y z
N MET A 1 6.47 17.88 20.28
CA MET A 1 7.12 16.59 19.94
C MET A 1 6.01 15.57 19.79
N GLU A 2 6.01 14.80 18.71
CA GLU A 2 5.05 13.71 18.56
C GLU A 2 5.33 12.65 19.63
N THR A 3 4.27 12.09 20.22
CA THR A 3 4.40 11.07 21.27
C THR A 3 4.42 9.68 20.65
N ALA A 4 4.97 8.69 21.37
CA ALA A 4 4.91 7.29 20.94
C ALA A 4 3.47 6.80 20.69
N ILE A 5 2.49 7.39 21.39
CA ILE A 5 1.07 7.10 21.21
C ILE A 5 0.57 7.56 19.84
N GLN A 6 0.95 8.76 19.39
CA GLN A 6 0.59 9.27 18.05
C GLN A 6 1.13 8.38 16.94
N TRP A 7 2.38 7.90 17.10
CA TRP A 7 3.03 7.02 16.13
C TRP A 7 2.37 5.65 16.09
N THR A 8 2.10 5.08 17.28
CA THR A 8 1.43 3.77 17.40
C THR A 8 0.02 3.82 16.82
N PHE A 9 -0.75 4.88 17.12
CA PHE A 9 -2.09 5.08 16.57
C PHE A 9 -2.07 5.08 15.04
N ARG A 10 -1.25 5.95 14.43
CA ARG A 10 -1.14 6.02 12.96
C ARG A 10 -0.67 4.69 12.36
N PHE A 11 0.35 4.07 12.94
CA PHE A 11 0.86 2.78 12.47
C PHE A 11 -0.24 1.70 12.43
N LEU A 12 -1.03 1.58 13.51
CA LEU A 12 -2.10 0.60 13.59
C LEU A 12 -3.18 0.87 12.54
N ILE A 13 -3.61 2.12 12.42
CA ILE A 13 -4.65 2.48 11.46
C ILE A 13 -4.16 2.28 10.02
N TYR A 14 -2.95 2.73 9.67
CA TYR A 14 -2.38 2.50 8.33
C TYR A 14 -2.25 1.01 8.01
N SER A 15 -1.79 0.21 8.97
CA SER A 15 -1.67 -1.24 8.79
C SER A 15 -3.03 -1.88 8.54
N MET A 16 -4.05 -1.53 9.33
CA MET A 16 -5.41 -2.05 9.18
C MET A 16 -6.04 -1.60 7.86
N THR A 17 -5.90 -0.33 7.48
CA THR A 17 -6.39 0.20 6.20
C THR A 17 -5.71 -0.50 5.03
N GLY A 18 -4.38 -0.68 5.08
CA GLY A 18 -3.62 -1.38 4.05
C GLY A 18 -4.08 -2.83 3.89
N MET A 19 -4.20 -3.57 4.99
CA MET A 19 -4.70 -4.95 4.98
C MET A 19 -6.13 -5.07 4.43
N ALA A 20 -7.01 -4.14 4.78
CA ALA A 20 -8.38 -4.12 4.27
C ALA A 20 -8.40 -3.87 2.76
N LEU A 21 -7.64 -2.89 2.27
CA LEU A 21 -7.55 -2.58 0.84
C LEU A 21 -6.90 -3.72 0.06
N GLU A 22 -5.84 -4.33 0.57
CA GLU A 22 -5.19 -5.49 -0.03
C GLU A 22 -6.15 -6.67 -0.13
N THR A 23 -6.98 -6.90 0.90
CA THR A 23 -8.01 -7.95 0.86
C THR A 23 -9.03 -7.69 -0.24
N ILE A 24 -9.57 -6.45 -0.32
CA ILE A 24 -10.52 -6.06 -1.37
C ILE A 24 -9.89 -6.21 -2.76
N PHE A 25 -8.64 -5.77 -2.89
CA PHE A 25 -7.91 -5.82 -4.14
C PHE A 25 -7.62 -7.26 -4.58
N ALA A 26 -7.15 -8.12 -3.67
CA ALA A 26 -6.87 -9.54 -3.92
C ALA A 26 -8.14 -10.33 -4.29
N VAL A 27 -9.31 -9.95 -3.76
CA VAL A 27 -10.55 -10.67 -4.01
C VAL A 27 -11.21 -10.29 -5.35
N ASP A 28 -11.24 -9.00 -5.69
CA ASP A 28 -11.98 -8.51 -6.87
C ASP A 28 -11.15 -7.69 -7.86
N GLY A 29 -10.25 -6.84 -7.37
CA GLY A 29 -9.46 -5.94 -8.22
C GLY A 29 -8.46 -6.67 -9.10
N ILE A 30 -7.87 -7.73 -8.57
CA ILE A 30 -6.66 -8.30 -9.14
C ILE A 30 -6.86 -9.05 -10.45
N GLU A 31 -7.97 -9.78 -10.62
CA GLU A 31 -8.29 -10.45 -11.89
C GLU A 31 -8.55 -9.43 -12.99
N ARG A 32 -9.16 -8.29 -12.64
CA ARG A 32 -9.45 -7.19 -13.58
C ARG A 32 -8.16 -6.50 -14.02
N VAL A 33 -7.27 -6.24 -13.07
CA VAL A 33 -6.01 -5.50 -13.31
C VAL A 33 -4.93 -6.36 -13.95
N SER A 34 -4.85 -7.64 -13.58
CA SER A 34 -3.85 -8.58 -14.12
C SER A 34 -4.30 -9.28 -15.41
N ALA A 35 -5.59 -9.23 -15.74
CA ALA A 35 -6.23 -9.98 -16.84
C ALA A 35 -5.94 -11.49 -16.80
N VAL A 36 -5.69 -12.04 -15.60
CA VAL A 36 -5.42 -13.45 -15.35
C VAL A 36 -6.45 -13.98 -14.38
N LYS A 37 -7.00 -15.16 -14.65
CA LYS A 37 -7.78 -15.89 -13.66
C LYS A 37 -6.84 -16.45 -12.60
N ILE A 38 -7.05 -16.05 -11.36
CA ILE A 38 -6.30 -16.59 -10.23
C ILE A 38 -6.92 -17.92 -9.82
N ASP A 39 -6.09 -18.94 -9.65
CA ASP A 39 -6.53 -20.21 -9.08
C ASP A 39 -6.92 -20.00 -7.61
N ARG A 40 -8.21 -20.19 -7.31
CA ARG A 40 -8.77 -20.08 -5.96
C ARG A 40 -9.12 -21.48 -5.46
N ARG A 41 -8.97 -21.72 -4.16
CA ARG A 41 -9.38 -22.99 -3.55
C ARG A 41 -10.89 -23.05 -3.37
N VAL A 42 -11.52 -21.91 -3.12
CA VAL A 42 -12.98 -21.79 -2.94
C VAL A 42 -13.64 -20.90 -4.00
N PRO A 43 -14.95 -21.10 -4.27
CA PRO A 43 -15.70 -20.23 -5.18
C PRO A 43 -15.64 -18.75 -4.79
N LYS A 44 -15.69 -17.85 -5.78
CA LYS A 44 -15.56 -16.38 -5.60
C LYS A 44 -16.51 -15.77 -4.55
N LYS A 45 -17.67 -16.38 -4.30
CA LYS A 45 -18.63 -15.97 -3.25
C LYS A 45 -18.06 -16.00 -1.82
N TYR A 46 -16.99 -16.77 -1.60
CA TYR A 46 -16.33 -16.88 -0.29
C TYR A 46 -15.23 -15.83 -0.09
N LEU A 47 -14.99 -14.96 -1.07
CA LEU A 47 -14.04 -13.84 -0.98
C LEU A 47 -12.64 -14.28 -0.50
N GLU A 48 -12.15 -15.41 -1.02
CA GLU A 48 -10.78 -15.86 -0.74
C GLU A 48 -9.77 -14.95 -1.42
N GLY A 49 -8.84 -14.43 -0.61
CA GLY A 49 -7.68 -13.67 -1.04
C GLY A 49 -6.48 -14.05 -0.18
N PHE A 50 -5.28 -13.89 -0.73
CA PHE A 50 -4.04 -14.11 0.00
C PHE A 50 -3.51 -12.77 0.49
N VAL A 51 -3.43 -12.59 1.81
CA VAL A 51 -2.78 -11.44 2.42
C VAL A 51 -1.70 -11.95 3.38
N SER A 52 -0.49 -11.42 3.24
CA SER A 52 0.64 -11.82 4.06
C SER A 52 0.74 -10.95 5.31
N LEU A 53 1.09 -11.52 6.46
CA LEU A 53 1.39 -10.74 7.67
C LEU A 53 2.57 -9.78 7.47
N TYR A 54 3.47 -10.06 6.52
CA TYR A 54 4.56 -9.14 6.13
C TYR A 54 4.06 -7.83 5.50
N MET A 55 2.78 -7.75 5.16
CA MET A 55 2.13 -6.51 4.70
C MET A 55 1.85 -5.54 5.84
N ILE A 56 1.74 -6.01 7.09
CA ILE A 56 1.52 -5.14 8.26
C ILE A 56 2.69 -4.15 8.42
N PRO A 57 3.96 -4.59 8.56
CA PRO A 57 5.06 -3.66 8.65
C PRO A 57 5.26 -2.86 7.36
N LEU A 58 4.95 -3.41 6.18
CA LEU A 58 5.00 -2.69 4.91
C LEU A 58 4.05 -1.50 4.92
N HIS A 59 2.75 -1.73 5.14
CA HIS A 59 1.74 -0.67 5.11
C HIS A 59 1.93 0.31 6.26
N GLY A 60 2.14 -0.20 7.49
CA GLY A 60 2.29 0.63 8.67
C GLY A 60 3.54 1.52 8.61
N LEU A 61 4.73 0.92 8.44
CA LEU A 61 5.99 1.68 8.44
C LEU A 61 6.17 2.45 7.13
N GLY A 62 5.76 1.87 6.00
CA GLY A 62 5.82 2.54 4.70
C GLY A 62 4.99 3.82 4.68
N MET A 63 3.76 3.77 5.22
CA MET A 63 2.93 4.98 5.33
C MET A 63 3.54 5.99 6.31
N LEU A 64 3.95 5.54 7.50
CA LEU A 64 4.43 6.43 8.54
C LEU A 64 5.74 7.15 8.18
N PHE A 65 6.69 6.46 7.55
CA PHE A 65 8.04 7.00 7.33
C PHE A 65 8.32 7.44 5.89
N LEU A 66 7.78 6.73 4.90
CA LEU A 66 8.06 7.05 3.50
C LEU A 66 6.98 7.94 2.92
N TYR A 67 5.72 7.58 3.15
CA TYR A 67 4.59 8.31 2.57
C TYR A 67 4.42 9.69 3.21
N GLU A 68 4.35 9.80 4.54
CA GLU A 68 4.23 11.12 5.22
C GLU A 68 5.39 12.05 4.85
N TRP A 69 6.60 11.52 4.75
CA TRP A 69 7.77 12.28 4.31
C TRP A 69 7.67 12.72 2.84
N GLY A 70 7.32 11.80 1.94
CA GLY A 70 7.11 12.10 0.52
C GLY A 70 5.96 13.10 0.27
N ARG A 71 4.94 13.08 1.14
CA ARG A 71 3.84 14.05 1.15
C ARG A 71 4.34 15.43 1.55
N GLY A 72 5.20 15.53 2.57
CA GLY A 72 5.83 16.79 2.96
C GLY A 72 6.55 17.49 1.80
N ILE A 73 7.21 16.73 0.92
CA ILE A 73 7.92 17.26 -0.26
C ILE A 73 6.96 17.71 -1.36
N SER A 74 5.91 16.93 -1.61
CA SER A 74 5.02 17.11 -2.76
C SER A 74 3.80 17.99 -2.47
N LYS A 75 3.60 18.44 -1.23
CA LYS A 75 2.37 19.09 -0.76
C LYS A 75 1.92 20.27 -1.62
N GLU A 76 2.87 21.12 -2.01
CA GLU A 76 2.61 22.36 -2.76
C GLU A 76 2.54 22.15 -4.27
N TRP A 77 2.82 20.95 -4.76
CA TRP A 77 2.83 20.69 -6.20
C TRP A 77 1.42 20.62 -6.78
N PHE A 78 1.31 20.94 -8.06
CA PHE A 78 0.09 20.75 -8.81
C PHE A 78 -0.35 19.28 -8.77
N TRP A 79 -1.66 19.05 -8.63
CA TRP A 79 -2.20 17.72 -8.33
C TRP A 79 -1.83 16.64 -9.39
N LEU A 80 -1.70 17.00 -10.68
CA LEU A 80 -1.21 16.07 -11.71
C LEU A 80 0.25 15.66 -11.48
N VAL A 81 1.09 16.57 -11.01
CA VAL A 81 2.48 16.26 -10.67
C VAL A 81 2.52 15.34 -9.45
N ARG A 82 1.65 15.55 -8.46
CA ARG A 82 1.50 14.64 -7.32
C ARG A 82 1.02 13.25 -7.73
N PHE A 83 0.07 13.17 -8.66
CA PHE A 83 -0.39 11.90 -9.22
C PHE A 83 0.79 11.11 -9.82
N CYS A 84 1.59 11.76 -10.68
CA CYS A 84 2.75 11.13 -11.30
C CYS A 84 3.83 10.78 -10.27
N TRP A 85 4.06 11.65 -9.29
CA TRP A 85 4.98 11.43 -8.18
C TRP A 85 4.62 10.14 -7.41
N TRP A 86 3.36 10.02 -6.99
CA TRP A 86 2.90 8.85 -6.25
C TRP A 86 2.90 7.58 -7.09
N ALA A 87 2.49 7.68 -8.35
CA ALA A 87 2.55 6.56 -9.29
C ALA A 87 3.97 5.99 -9.38
N VAL A 88 4.98 6.87 -9.49
CA VAL A 88 6.38 6.45 -9.60
C VAL A 88 6.92 5.94 -8.26
N VAL A 89 6.76 6.72 -7.17
CA VAL A 89 7.34 6.39 -5.86
C VAL A 89 6.77 5.09 -5.32
N ILE A 90 5.45 4.92 -5.34
CA ILE A 90 4.81 3.71 -4.81
C ILE A 90 5.19 2.49 -5.66
N SER A 91 5.22 2.61 -6.99
CA SER A 91 5.69 1.52 -7.86
C SER A 91 7.16 1.15 -7.61
N ILE A 92 8.04 2.11 -7.39
CA ILE A 92 9.44 1.82 -7.04
C ILE A 92 9.51 1.10 -5.69
N MET A 93 8.78 1.57 -4.68
CA MET A 93 8.76 0.95 -3.35
C MET A 93 8.19 -0.47 -3.40
N GLU A 94 7.14 -0.71 -4.19
CA GLU A 94 6.59 -2.03 -4.45
C GLU A 94 7.67 -2.95 -5.02
N VAL A 95 8.40 -2.52 -6.05
CA VAL A 95 9.48 -3.34 -6.64
C VAL A 95 10.59 -3.60 -5.63
N LEU A 96 11.05 -2.59 -4.91
CA LEU A 96 12.12 -2.74 -3.91
C LEU A 96 11.73 -3.70 -2.80
N TRP A 97 10.50 -3.60 -2.29
CA TRP A 97 9.99 -4.49 -1.26
C TRP A 97 9.78 -5.92 -1.77
N GLY A 98 9.27 -6.08 -2.99
CA GLY A 98 9.12 -7.40 -3.63
C GLY A 98 10.48 -8.10 -3.81
N VAL A 99 11.52 -7.35 -4.18
CA VAL A 99 12.90 -7.86 -4.26
C VAL A 99 13.44 -8.20 -2.88
N PHE A 100 13.20 -7.36 -1.87
CA PHE A 100 13.64 -7.60 -0.49
C PHE A 100 13.01 -8.86 0.09
N LEU A 101 11.68 -9.00 0.01
CA LEU A 101 10.97 -10.18 0.50
C LEU A 101 11.40 -11.45 -0.24
N LYS A 102 11.59 -11.39 -1.56
CA LYS A 102 12.13 -12.54 -2.29
C LYS A 102 13.51 -12.96 -1.80
N LYS A 103 14.38 -12.02 -1.41
CA LYS A 103 15.72 -12.33 -0.88
C LYS A 103 15.69 -12.85 0.57
N VAL A 104 14.84 -12.29 1.42
CA VAL A 104 14.82 -12.60 2.86
C VAL A 104 13.92 -13.80 3.18
N VAL A 105 12.73 -13.84 2.59
CA VAL A 105 11.70 -14.85 2.87
C VAL A 105 11.66 -15.92 1.78
N GLY A 106 12.22 -15.65 0.60
CA GLY A 106 12.13 -16.53 -0.57
C GLY A 106 10.83 -16.36 -1.37
N PHE A 107 9.89 -15.56 -0.87
CA PHE A 107 8.55 -15.35 -1.44
C PHE A 107 8.12 -13.89 -1.25
N TYR A 108 7.31 -13.36 -2.17
CA TYR A 108 6.67 -12.05 -2.04
C TYR A 108 5.16 -12.20 -2.25
N PRO A 109 4.31 -11.42 -1.54
CA PRO A 109 2.89 -11.76 -1.39
C PRO A 109 2.07 -11.66 -2.68
N TRP A 110 2.55 -10.86 -3.64
CA TRP A 110 1.88 -10.62 -4.92
C TRP A 110 2.46 -11.41 -6.10
N ASP A 111 2.95 -12.63 -5.85
CA ASP A 111 3.59 -13.49 -6.86
C ASP A 111 2.71 -13.85 -8.08
N TYR A 112 1.39 -13.70 -7.95
CA TYR A 112 0.46 -13.85 -9.07
C TYR A 112 0.69 -12.82 -10.20
N TYR A 113 1.38 -11.70 -9.96
CA TYR A 113 1.75 -10.74 -11.02
C TYR A 113 2.71 -11.35 -12.04
N ALA A 114 3.53 -12.33 -11.67
CA ALA A 114 4.43 -13.03 -12.58
C ALA A 114 3.70 -13.73 -13.75
N LYS A 115 2.42 -14.08 -13.55
CA LYS A 115 1.54 -14.71 -14.55
C LYS A 115 0.87 -13.70 -15.49
N SER A 116 0.85 -12.41 -15.16
CA SER A 116 0.20 -11.38 -15.98
C SER A 116 1.02 -11.01 -17.22
N LYS A 117 0.32 -10.65 -18.30
CA LYS A 117 0.90 -10.04 -19.50
C LYS A 117 1.36 -8.60 -19.29
N PHE A 118 0.82 -7.92 -18.27
CA PHE A 118 1.12 -6.52 -17.94
C PHE A 118 2.24 -6.37 -16.91
N LYS A 119 2.94 -7.47 -16.60
CA LYS A 119 4.02 -7.47 -15.62
C LYS A 119 5.18 -6.59 -16.05
N VAL A 120 5.72 -5.86 -15.08
CA VAL A 120 6.96 -5.11 -15.21
C VAL A 120 8.07 -5.99 -14.63
N PHE A 121 9.18 -6.09 -15.37
CA PHE A 121 10.30 -7.01 -15.12
C PHE A 121 9.96 -8.50 -15.30
N LYS A 122 10.99 -9.32 -15.55
CA LYS A 122 10.82 -10.78 -15.80
C LYS A 122 10.10 -11.51 -14.66
N ASN A 123 10.35 -11.06 -13.43
CA ASN A 123 9.78 -11.64 -12.21
C ASN A 123 8.40 -11.08 -11.84
N GLY A 124 7.91 -10.02 -12.49
CA GLY A 124 6.60 -9.44 -12.20
C GLY A 124 6.46 -8.83 -10.80
N TYR A 125 7.42 -8.00 -10.40
CA TYR A 125 7.37 -7.33 -9.09
C TYR A 125 6.33 -6.20 -9.01
N THR A 126 5.91 -5.67 -10.16
CA THR A 126 4.82 -4.69 -10.30
C THR A 126 4.16 -4.88 -11.66
N MET A 127 3.07 -4.17 -11.95
CA MET A 127 2.35 -4.22 -13.23
C MET A 127 2.10 -2.82 -13.79
N TRP A 128 2.11 -2.68 -15.12
CA TRP A 128 1.83 -1.42 -15.79
C TRP A 128 0.43 -0.87 -15.47
N THR A 129 -0.53 -1.77 -15.28
CA THR A 129 -1.92 -1.42 -14.92
C THR A 129 -2.05 -0.92 -13.48
N LEU A 130 -1.08 -1.22 -12.60
CA LEU A 130 -1.06 -0.73 -11.22
C LEU A 130 -0.48 0.69 -11.09
N VAL A 131 0.45 1.07 -11.96
CA VAL A 131 1.07 2.41 -11.94
C VAL A 131 0.04 3.55 -11.85
N PRO A 132 -0.99 3.63 -12.73
CA PRO A 132 -2.01 4.68 -12.61
C PRO A 132 -2.88 4.52 -11.37
N LEU A 133 -3.12 3.28 -10.92
CA LEU A 133 -3.87 3.02 -9.69
C LEU A 133 -3.10 3.54 -8.47
N TRP A 134 -1.77 3.39 -8.44
CA TRP A 134 -0.92 3.92 -7.39
C TRP A 134 -0.89 5.44 -7.37
N GLY A 135 -0.92 6.11 -8.52
CA GLY A 135 -1.08 7.57 -8.57
C GLY A 135 -2.39 8.03 -7.91
N LEU A 136 -3.50 7.33 -8.20
CA LEU A 136 -4.80 7.65 -7.62
C LEU A 136 -4.85 7.36 -6.11
N THR A 137 -4.41 6.16 -5.73
CA THR A 137 -4.31 5.73 -4.32
C THR A 137 -3.43 6.68 -3.53
N GLY A 138 -2.33 7.12 -4.12
CA GLY A 138 -1.46 8.17 -3.58
C GLY A 138 -2.25 9.43 -3.26
N LEU A 139 -2.99 10.01 -4.19
CA LEU A 139 -3.80 11.22 -3.93
C LEU A 139 -4.88 11.02 -2.85
N VAL A 140 -5.54 9.85 -2.83
CA VAL A 140 -6.55 9.52 -1.81
C VAL A 140 -5.90 9.42 -0.43
N PHE A 141 -4.73 8.78 -0.35
CA PHE A 141 -4.00 8.66 0.89
C PHE A 141 -3.44 9.97 1.42
N GLU A 142 -3.31 11.02 0.61
CA GLU A 142 -2.87 12.33 1.11
C GLU A 142 -3.90 12.83 2.13
N HIS A 143 -5.17 12.75 1.75
CA HIS A 143 -6.29 13.19 2.59
C HIS A 143 -6.47 12.26 3.81
N TRP A 144 -6.29 10.96 3.61
CA TRP A 144 -6.37 9.99 4.70
C TRP A 144 -5.25 10.20 5.73
N SER A 145 -4.03 10.42 5.27
CA SER A 145 -2.86 10.68 6.12
C SER A 145 -3.00 12.03 6.83
N ASP A 146 -3.39 13.09 6.12
CA ASP A 146 -3.64 14.41 6.71
C ASP A 146 -4.71 14.35 7.83
N LEU A 147 -5.77 13.55 7.64
CA LEU A 147 -6.78 13.30 8.67
C LEU A 147 -6.19 12.59 9.90
N LEU A 148 -5.38 11.55 9.72
CA LEU A 148 -4.79 10.82 10.84
C LEU A 148 -3.76 11.66 11.59
N ILE A 149 -2.98 12.48 10.90
CA ILE A 149 -2.08 13.45 11.51
C ILE A 149 -2.89 14.45 12.34
N HIS A 150 -4.02 14.94 11.83
CA HIS A 150 -4.90 15.85 12.55
C HIS A 150 -5.53 15.21 13.81
N LEU A 151 -5.92 13.93 13.74
CA LEU A 151 -6.55 13.21 14.86
C LEU A 151 -5.53 12.77 15.93
N SER A 152 -4.28 12.54 15.55
CA SER A 152 -3.26 11.96 16.43
C SER A 152 -3.05 12.72 17.76
N PRO A 153 -2.96 14.07 17.77
CA PRO A 153 -2.84 14.83 19.02
C PRO A 153 -4.03 14.63 19.98
N HIS A 154 -5.25 14.49 19.46
CA HIS A 154 -6.45 14.27 20.27
C HIS A 154 -6.43 12.90 20.97
N VAL A 155 -5.97 11.87 20.25
CA VAL A 155 -5.76 10.53 20.83
C VAL A 155 -4.69 10.59 21.91
N SER A 156 -3.58 11.26 21.65
CA SER A 156 -2.52 11.42 22.65
C SER A 156 -3.01 12.12 23.91
N LYS A 157 -3.82 13.18 23.77
CA LYS A 157 -4.40 13.91 24.90
C LYS A 157 -5.36 13.03 25.72
N TYR A 158 -6.16 12.20 25.06
CA TYR A 158 -7.05 11.27 25.76
C TYR A 158 -6.28 10.31 26.69
N PHE A 159 -5.12 9.82 26.26
CA PHE A 159 -4.33 8.86 27.04
C PHE A 159 -3.34 9.50 28.03
N LEU A 160 -2.85 10.71 27.77
CA LEU A 160 -1.82 11.37 28.59
C LEU A 160 -2.36 12.48 29.50
N GLY A 161 -3.61 12.91 29.32
CA GLY A 161 -4.17 14.11 29.96
C GLY A 161 -3.81 15.40 29.24
#